data_AF-S8DQ57-F1
#
_entry.id   AF-S8DQ57-F1
#
_cell.length_a   1.000
_cell.length_b   1.000
_cell.length_c   1.000
_cell.angle_alpha   90.00
_cell.angle_beta   90.00
_cell.angle_gamma   90.00
#
_symmetry.space_group_name_H-M   'P 1'
#
loop_
_entity.id
_entity.type
_entity.pdbx_description
1 polymer ?
#
loop_
_entity_poly.entity_id
_entity_poly.type
_entity_poly.pdbx_seq_one_letter_code
_entity_poly.pdbx_strand_id
1 'polypeptide(L)'
;IRIDPEAAKNWIYPVNVPRRDYQFSMTKTSLFSNTLVVLPTGLGKTLIAAVVMYNYFRWFPEGKIVFAAPSRPLVLQQIQACHKIVGIPQEWTIDLTGQINPTKRAEFWKSKRVFFVTPQVLEKDIHSGFFFF
;
A
#
# COMPACT_ATOMS: atom_id res chain seq x y z
N ILE A 1 13.81 10.74 1.88
CA ILE A 1 12.76 10.42 0.86
C ILE A 1 12.38 11.71 0.15
N ARG A 2 12.61 11.80 -1.16
CA ARG A 2 12.27 12.99 -1.96
C ARG A 2 10.79 12.97 -2.31
N ILE A 3 10.11 14.10 -2.06
CA ILE A 3 8.72 14.32 -2.49
C ILE A 3 8.70 14.91 -3.91
N ASP A 4 7.74 14.49 -4.74
CA ASP A 4 7.42 15.14 -6.00
C ASP A 4 6.56 16.38 -5.72
N PRO A 5 7.07 17.61 -5.92
CA PRO A 5 6.37 18.84 -5.57
C PRO A 5 5.14 19.09 -6.43
N GLU A 6 5.09 18.58 -7.67
CA GLU A 6 3.92 18.75 -8.54
C GLU A 6 2.82 17.75 -8.17
N ALA A 7 3.20 16.49 -7.94
CA ALA A 7 2.24 15.47 -7.52
C ALA A 7 1.64 15.79 -6.14
N ALA A 8 2.44 16.34 -5.22
CA ALA A 8 2.03 16.66 -3.85
C ALA A 8 1.07 17.85 -3.72
N LYS A 9 0.87 18.65 -4.78
CA LYS A 9 -0.12 19.75 -4.78
C LYS A 9 -1.56 19.26 -4.67
N ASN A 10 -1.82 18.01 -5.06
CA ASN A 10 -3.15 17.42 -5.02
C ASN A 10 -3.11 15.97 -4.53
N TRP A 11 -4.28 15.47 -4.17
CA TRP A 11 -4.52 14.05 -3.98
C TRP A 11 -5.68 13.61 -4.87
N ILE A 12 -5.64 12.36 -5.29
CA ILE A 12 -6.66 11.75 -6.15
C ILE A 12 -7.55 10.85 -5.31
N TYR A 13 -8.86 11.01 -5.50
CA TYR A 13 -9.88 10.09 -5.03
C TYR A 13 -10.58 9.46 -6.25
N PRO A 14 -10.85 8.14 -6.24
CA PRO A 14 -11.45 7.45 -7.37
C PRO A 14 -12.85 7.97 -7.70
N VAL A 15 -13.11 8.18 -9.00
CA VAL A 15 -14.40 8.66 -9.54
C VAL A 15 -15.32 7.53 -9.99
N ASN A 16 -14.78 6.32 -10.15
CA ASN A 16 -15.49 5.11 -10.56
C ASN A 16 -16.24 4.40 -9.41
N VAL A 17 -16.18 4.95 -8.19
CA VAL A 17 -16.89 4.43 -7.02
C VAL A 17 -17.79 5.52 -6.43
N PRO A 18 -19.01 5.20 -5.98
CA PRO A 18 -19.86 6.17 -5.30
C PRO A 18 -19.15 6.77 -4.09
N ARG A 19 -19.02 8.09 -4.08
CA ARG A 19 -18.41 8.81 -2.97
C ARG A 19 -19.30 8.71 -1.74
N ARG A 20 -18.72 8.28 -0.63
CA ARG A 20 -19.33 8.36 0.71
C ARG A 20 -18.48 9.29 1.56
N ASP A 21 -19.10 10.30 2.16
CA ASP A 21 -18.33 11.38 2.81
C ASP A 21 -17.50 10.90 4.01
N TYR A 22 -17.96 9.88 4.74
CA TYR A 22 -17.15 9.28 5.80
C TYR A 22 -15.86 8.65 5.27
N GLN A 23 -15.90 7.98 4.11
CA GLN A 23 -14.73 7.38 3.47
C GLN A 23 -13.76 8.47 2.99
N PHE A 24 -14.30 9.51 2.36
CA PHE A 24 -13.54 10.66 1.87
C PHE A 24 -12.84 11.39 3.03
N SER A 25 -13.57 11.68 4.11
CA SER A 25 -13.04 12.35 5.30
C SER A 25 -11.94 11.52 5.98
N MET A 26 -12.18 10.22 6.22
CA MET A 26 -11.18 9.31 6.80
C MET A 26 -9.93 9.19 5.92
N THR A 27 -10.10 9.14 4.59
CA THR A 27 -8.98 9.12 3.64
C THR A 27 -8.17 10.41 3.74
N LYS A 28 -8.83 11.57 3.72
CA LYS A 28 -8.17 12.87 3.86
C LYS A 28 -7.36 12.94 5.15
N THR A 29 -7.92 12.55 6.28
CA THR A 29 -7.18 12.49 7.56
C THR A 29 -5.99 11.56 7.49
N SER A 30 -6.17 10.37 6.91
CA SER A 30 -5.11 9.35 6.78
C SER A 30 -3.96 9.75 5.87
N LEU A 31 -4.17 10.70 4.95
CA LEU A 31 -3.12 11.22 4.07
C LEU A 31 -2.12 12.12 4.81
N PHE A 32 -2.59 12.84 5.85
CA PHE A 32 -1.81 13.87 6.54
C PHE A 32 -1.46 13.52 7.99
N SER A 33 -2.05 12.46 8.55
CA SER A 33 -1.82 12.02 9.92
C SER A 33 -1.81 10.49 10.03
N ASN A 34 -0.97 9.96 10.93
CA ASN A 34 -1.05 8.57 11.35
C ASN A 34 -2.44 8.30 11.94
N THR A 35 -3.18 7.37 11.33
CA THR A 35 -4.62 7.21 11.59
C THR A 35 -4.98 5.74 11.79
N LEU A 36 -5.71 5.44 12.87
CA LEU A 36 -6.39 4.16 13.07
C LEU A 36 -7.84 4.28 12.59
N VAL A 37 -8.17 3.63 11.47
CA VAL A 37 -9.53 3.62 10.92
C VAL A 37 -10.32 2.43 11.47
N VAL A 38 -11.34 2.72 12.29
CA VAL A 38 -12.23 1.70 12.87
C VAL A 38 -13.58 1.72 12.14
N LEU A 39 -13.81 0.72 11.30
CA LEU A 39 -15.08 0.53 10.59
C LEU A 39 -15.47 -0.96 10.59
N PRO A 40 -16.78 -1.29 10.66
CA PRO A 40 -17.27 -2.62 10.33
C PRO A 40 -16.81 -3.13 8.96
N THR A 41 -16.81 -4.46 8.77
CA THR A 41 -16.51 -5.07 7.46
C THR A 41 -17.60 -4.70 6.45
N GLY A 42 -17.21 -4.53 5.17
CA GLY A 42 -18.13 -4.08 4.12
C GLY A 42 -18.28 -2.57 3.96
N LEU A 43 -17.82 -1.75 4.93
CA LEU A 43 -17.91 -0.28 4.85
C LEU A 43 -16.72 0.41 4.15
N GLY A 44 -15.88 -0.35 3.45
CA GLY A 44 -14.86 0.22 2.55
C GLY A 44 -13.52 0.60 3.19
N LYS A 45 -13.06 -0.10 4.22
CA LYS A 45 -11.69 0.04 4.77
C LYS A 45 -10.62 -0.10 3.67
N THR A 46 -10.77 -1.11 2.80
CA THR A 46 -9.85 -1.36 1.68
C THR A 46 -9.82 -0.21 0.67
N LEU A 47 -10.96 0.46 0.43
CA LEU A 47 -11.01 1.66 -0.42
C LEU A 47 -10.17 2.77 0.19
N ILE A 48 -10.34 3.07 1.48
CA ILE A 48 -9.56 4.10 2.18
C ILE A 48 -8.06 3.79 2.06
N ALA A 49 -7.64 2.56 2.37
CA ALA A 49 -6.25 2.15 2.28
C ALA A 49 -5.69 2.26 0.85
N ALA A 50 -6.43 1.78 -0.16
CA ALA A 50 -6.02 1.84 -1.56
C ALA A 50 -5.79 3.29 -2.03
N VAL A 51 -6.67 4.21 -1.64
CA VAL A 51 -6.53 5.64 -1.99
C VAL A 51 -5.32 6.27 -1.30
N VAL A 52 -5.08 5.97 -0.03
CA VAL A 52 -3.88 6.44 0.68
C VAL A 52 -2.61 5.93 -0.02
N MET A 53 -2.53 4.63 -0.29
CA MET A 53 -1.40 4.02 -0.97
C MET A 53 -1.14 4.65 -2.34
N TYR A 54 -2.18 4.87 -3.14
CA TYR A 54 -2.03 5.47 -4.48
C TYR A 54 -1.47 6.89 -4.44
N ASN A 55 -1.91 7.70 -3.48
CA ASN A 55 -1.39 9.07 -3.34
C ASN A 55 0.06 9.07 -2.85
N TYR A 56 0.41 8.22 -1.87
CA TYR A 56 1.82 8.07 -1.47
C TYR A 56 2.70 7.53 -2.61
N PHE A 57 2.17 6.67 -3.47
CA PHE A 57 2.89 6.17 -4.64
C PHE A 57 3.18 7.30 -5.64
N ARG A 58 2.27 8.26 -5.81
CA ARG A 58 2.49 9.45 -6.64
C ARG A 58 3.44 10.45 -5.99
N TRP A 59 3.23 10.75 -4.71
CA TRP A 59 3.94 11.80 -3.99
C TRP A 59 5.39 11.47 -3.71
N PHE A 60 5.72 10.18 -3.54
CA PHE A 60 7.06 9.75 -3.19
C PHE A 60 7.59 8.75 -4.22
N PRO A 61 8.12 9.21 -5.38
CA PRO A 61 8.57 8.34 -6.48
C PRO A 61 9.61 7.27 -6.08
N GLU A 62 10.39 7.52 -5.04
CA GLU A 62 11.39 6.58 -4.48
C GLU A 62 10.88 5.88 -3.21
N GLY A 63 9.73 6.30 -2.69
CA GLY A 63 9.11 5.75 -1.49
C GLY A 63 8.64 4.30 -1.69
N LYS A 64 8.66 3.56 -0.58
CA LYS A 64 8.14 2.19 -0.48
C LYS A 64 6.87 2.19 0.35
N ILE A 65 5.88 1.41 -0.09
CA ILE A 65 4.58 1.24 0.55
C ILE A 65 4.46 -0.23 0.93
N VAL A 66 4.16 -0.50 2.19
CA VAL A 66 4.02 -1.87 2.71
C VAL A 66 2.61 -2.04 3.26
N PHE A 67 1.86 -2.98 2.67
CA PHE A 67 0.56 -3.41 3.14
C PHE A 67 0.71 -4.79 3.80
N ALA A 68 0.50 -4.85 5.11
CA ALA A 68 0.56 -6.11 5.85
C ALA A 68 -0.84 -6.70 6.06
N ALA A 69 -0.99 -8.01 5.83
CA ALA A 69 -2.21 -8.76 6.15
C ALA A 69 -1.87 -10.12 6.81
N PRO A 70 -2.74 -10.65 7.69
CA PRO A 70 -2.37 -11.77 8.55
C PRO A 70 -2.21 -13.11 7.82
N SER A 71 -2.76 -13.25 6.61
CA SER A 71 -2.67 -14.49 5.83
C SER A 71 -2.49 -14.22 4.33
N ARG A 72 -1.93 -15.21 3.62
CA ARG A 72 -1.74 -15.14 2.16
C ARG A 72 -3.05 -14.92 1.38
N PRO A 73 -4.17 -15.63 1.67
CA PRO A 73 -5.43 -15.34 0.98
C PRO A 73 -5.90 -13.90 1.17
N LEU A 74 -5.72 -13.33 2.37
CA LEU A 74 -6.06 -11.94 2.63
C LEU A 74 -5.15 -10.97 1.88
N VAL A 75 -3.83 -11.23 1.84
CA VAL A 75 -2.88 -10.47 1.01
C VAL A 75 -3.36 -10.42 -0.45
N LEU A 76 -3.66 -11.57 -1.04
CA LEU A 76 -4.11 -11.66 -2.43
C LEU A 76 -5.43 -10.92 -2.68
N GLN A 77 -6.38 -11.00 -1.74
CA GLN A 77 -7.62 -10.23 -1.81
C GLN A 77 -7.35 -8.72 -1.80
N GLN A 78 -6.43 -8.23 -0.95
CA GLN A 78 -6.12 -6.80 -0.88
C GLN A 78 -5.38 -6.32 -2.13
N ILE A 79 -4.50 -7.13 -2.72
CA ILE A 79 -3.85 -6.83 -4.01
C ILE A 79 -4.90 -6.61 -5.09
N GLN A 80 -5.81 -7.58 -5.26
CA GLN A 80 -6.86 -7.50 -6.27
C GLN A 80 -7.78 -6.31 -6.04
N ALA A 81 -8.14 -6.03 -4.79
CA ALA A 81 -8.97 -4.89 -4.44
C ALA A 81 -8.27 -3.56 -4.74
N CYS A 82 -6.99 -3.42 -4.36
CA CYS A 82 -6.21 -2.22 -4.63
C CYS A 82 -6.11 -1.98 -6.15
N HIS A 83 -5.77 -2.99 -6.96
CA HIS A 83 -5.70 -2.82 -8.42
C HIS A 83 -7.03 -2.46 -9.07
N LYS A 84 -8.16 -2.97 -8.55
CA LYS A 84 -9.50 -2.60 -9.07
C LYS A 84 -9.89 -1.17 -8.71
N ILE A 85 -9.45 -0.67 -7.55
CA ILE A 85 -9.84 0.63 -7.02
C ILE A 85 -8.91 1.74 -7.54
N VAL A 86 -7.61 1.48 -7.58
CA VAL A 86 -6.56 2.43 -7.96
C VAL A 86 -5.59 1.82 -8.96
N GLY A 87 -5.17 2.62 -9.95
CA GLY A 87 -4.29 2.19 -11.03
C GLY A 87 -2.81 2.16 -10.65
N ILE A 88 -2.43 1.52 -9.52
CA ILE A 88 -1.01 1.25 -9.24
C ILE A 88 -0.54 0.17 -10.22
N PRO A 89 0.51 0.43 -11.02
CA PRO A 89 0.95 -0.53 -12.02
C PRO A 89 1.50 -1.82 -11.37
N GLN A 90 1.20 -2.97 -11.97
CA GLN A 90 1.58 -4.28 -11.44
C GLN A 90 3.10 -4.47 -11.42
N GLU A 91 3.83 -3.86 -12.36
CA GLU A 91 5.28 -3.93 -12.41
C GLU A 91 5.96 -3.34 -11.16
N TRP A 92 5.30 -2.43 -10.45
CA TRP A 92 5.80 -1.85 -9.20
C TRP A 92 5.35 -2.59 -7.95
N THR A 93 4.47 -3.59 -8.11
CA THR A 93 3.81 -4.31 -7.04
C THR A 93 4.37 -5.71 -6.88
N ILE A 94 4.45 -6.22 -5.65
CA ILE A 94 4.85 -7.60 -5.36
C ILE A 94 4.15 -8.12 -4.11
N ASP A 95 3.83 -9.42 -4.09
CA ASP A 95 3.42 -10.13 -2.89
C ASP A 95 4.58 -10.95 -2.32
N LEU A 96 4.87 -10.79 -1.03
CA LEU A 96 5.90 -11.56 -0.32
C LEU A 96 5.21 -12.50 0.67
N THR A 97 4.62 -13.57 0.15
CA THR A 97 3.81 -14.52 0.94
C THR A 97 4.57 -15.81 1.32
N GLY A 98 5.86 -15.69 1.67
CA GLY A 98 6.65 -16.76 2.30
C GLY A 98 7.19 -17.87 1.38
N GLN A 99 6.88 -17.84 0.07
CA GLN A 99 7.41 -18.81 -0.91
C GLN A 99 8.66 -18.33 -1.65
N ILE A 100 8.94 -17.03 -1.60
CA ILE A 100 10.08 -16.42 -2.31
C ILE A 100 11.31 -16.51 -1.41
N ASN A 101 12.42 -17.02 -1.94
CA ASN A 101 13.67 -17.15 -1.19
C ASN A 101 14.24 -15.78 -0.77
N PRO A 102 15.04 -15.70 0.31
CA PRO A 102 15.56 -14.45 0.84
C PRO A 102 16.29 -13.56 -0.18
N THR A 103 17.15 -14.15 -1.01
CA THR A 103 17.93 -13.41 -2.03
C THR A 103 17.02 -12.70 -3.03
N LYS A 104 16.00 -13.38 -3.55
CA LYS A 104 15.01 -12.77 -4.45
C LYS A 104 14.17 -11.70 -3.75
N ARG A 105 13.82 -11.88 -2.46
CA ARG A 105 13.12 -10.83 -1.70
C ARG A 105 13.97 -9.56 -1.62
N ALA A 106 15.27 -9.69 -1.37
CA ALA A 106 16.19 -8.55 -1.35
C ALA A 106 16.25 -7.82 -2.71
N GLU A 107 16.21 -8.55 -3.84
CA GLU A 107 16.11 -7.95 -5.18
C GLU A 107 14.79 -7.20 -5.39
N PHE A 108 13.67 -7.74 -4.90
CA PHE A 108 12.38 -7.06 -4.94
C PHE A 108 12.36 -5.80 -4.07
N TRP A 109 12.97 -5.83 -2.89
CA TRP A 109 13.11 -4.63 -2.05
C TRP A 109 13.84 -3.50 -2.79
N LYS A 110 14.78 -3.80 -3.69
CA LYS A 110 15.48 -2.81 -4.51
C LYS A 110 14.66 -2.30 -5.70
N SER A 111 13.91 -3.18 -6.37
CA SER A 111 13.26 -2.88 -7.65
C SER A 111 11.78 -2.51 -7.55
N LYS A 112 11.10 -2.91 -6.48
CA LYS A 112 9.64 -2.71 -6.28
C LYS A 112 9.36 -1.58 -5.29
N ARG A 113 8.12 -1.10 -5.33
CA ARG A 113 7.64 0.03 -4.52
C ARG A 113 6.43 -0.29 -3.66
N VAL A 114 5.57 -1.22 -4.09
CA VAL A 114 4.38 -1.61 -3.34
C VAL A 114 4.47 -3.08 -2.96
N PHE A 115 4.52 -3.34 -1.67
CA PHE A 115 4.75 -4.66 -1.10
C PHE A 115 3.53 -5.09 -0.32
N PHE A 116 2.96 -6.23 -0.68
CA PHE A 116 1.93 -6.87 0.11
C PHE A 116 2.54 -8.07 0.82
N VAL A 117 2.53 -8.05 2.15
CA VAL A 117 3.35 -8.96 2.97
C VAL A 117 2.53 -9.54 4.11
N THR A 118 2.98 -10.66 4.66
CA THR A 118 2.54 -11.06 6.01
C THR A 118 3.47 -10.41 7.04
N PRO A 119 2.99 -10.07 8.25
CA PRO A 119 3.82 -9.49 9.31
C PRO A 119 5.08 -10.31 9.60
N GLN A 120 4.97 -11.65 9.54
CA GLN A 120 6.08 -12.56 9.83
C GLN A 120 7.19 -12.51 8.78
N VAL A 121 6.83 -12.31 7.50
CA VAL A 121 7.83 -12.15 6.43
C VAL A 121 8.50 -10.78 6.54
N LEU A 122 7.71 -9.74 6.82
CA LEU A 122 8.20 -8.38 7.01
C LEU A 122 9.23 -8.31 8.15
N GLU A 123 8.91 -8.89 9.31
CA GLU A 123 9.80 -8.94 10.47
C GLU A 123 11.12 -9.66 10.16
N LYS A 124 11.05 -10.81 9.47
CA LYS A 124 12.24 -11.55 9.04
C LYS A 124 13.13 -10.73 8.10
N ASP A 125 12.53 -10.03 7.15
CA ASP A 125 13.29 -9.22 6.18
C ASP A 125 13.92 -7.99 6.82
N ILE A 126 13.27 -7.39 7.82
CA ILE A 126 13.83 -6.31 8.65
C ILE A 126 15.03 -6.83 9.44
N HIS A 127 14.89 -7.97 10.14
CA HIS A 127 15.99 -8.55 10.92
C HIS A 127 17.17 -9.03 10.07
N SER A 128 16.90 -9.48 8.84
CA SER A 128 17.94 -9.93 7.91
C SER A 128 18.75 -8.77 7.29
N GLY A 129 18.34 -7.52 7.53
CA GLY A 129 18.99 -6.35 6.95
C GLY A 129 18.74 -6.18 5.45
N PHE A 130 17.71 -6.81 4.87
CA PHE A 130 17.35 -6.58 3.46
C PHE A 130 16.66 -5.23 3.25
N PHE A 131 16.10 -4.66 4.32
CA PHE A 131 15.58 -3.30 4.35
C PHE A 131 16.71 -2.29 4.34
N PHE A 132 17.05 -1.77 3.16
CA PHE A 132 17.85 -0.55 3.03
C PHE A 132 16.93 0.60 2.59
N PHE A 133 16.93 1.67 3.38
CA PHE A 133 16.29 2.96 3.08
C PHE A 133 17.18 3.84 2.21
#